data_AF-A0A1I5UTA0-F1
#
_entry.id   AF-A0A1I5UTA0-F1
#
_cell.length_a   1.000
_cell.length_b   1.000
_cell.length_c   1.000
_cell.angle_alpha   90.00
_cell.angle_beta   90.00
_cell.angle_gamma   90.00
#
_symmetry.space_group_name_H-M   'P 1'
#
loop_
_entity.id
_entity.type
_entity.pdbx_description
1 polymer ?
#
loop_
_entity_poly.entity_id
_entity_poly.type
_entity_poly.pdbx_seq_one_letter_code
_entity_poly.pdbx_strand_id
1 'polypeptide(L)'
;MSDPRQIIRERAAERGLSYTALSIMAGRDLEYVEQYVERGTPRKLPEEERRLIAMALDVDEMLLGARMPWRPVDGAAEHHG
;
A
#
# COMPACT_ATOMS: atom_id res chain seq x y z
N MET A 1 -5.85 -6.55 11.11
CA MET A 1 -5.15 -5.93 9.96
C MET A 1 -6.22 -5.26 9.13
N SER A 2 -6.11 -3.95 8.90
CA SER A 2 -7.09 -3.19 8.11
C SER A 2 -7.09 -3.67 6.65
N ASP A 3 -8.25 -3.65 6.00
CA ASP A 3 -8.35 -3.96 4.57
C ASP A 3 -7.79 -2.79 3.75
N PRO A 4 -6.78 -3.00 2.89
CA PRO A 4 -6.18 -1.93 2.10
C PRO A 4 -7.17 -1.14 1.24
N ARG A 5 -8.24 -1.79 0.74
CA ARG A 5 -9.23 -1.12 -0.13
C ARG A 5 -10.08 -0.15 0.68
N GLN A 6 -10.44 -0.54 1.90
CA GLN A 6 -11.11 0.34 2.84
C GLN A 6 -10.23 1.56 3.19
N ILE A 7 -8.95 1.35 3.50
CA ILE A 7 -8.02 2.46 3.80
C ILE A 7 -7.90 3.43 2.62
N ILE A 8 -7.77 2.91 1.39
CA ILE A 8 -7.72 3.76 0.19
C ILE A 8 -9.00 4.57 0.04
N ARG A 9 -10.17 3.95 0.20
CA ARG A 9 -11.47 4.65 0.10
C ARG A 9 -11.60 5.78 1.12
N GLU A 10 -11.28 5.50 2.38
CA GLU A 10 -11.37 6.46 3.48
C GLU A 10 -10.41 7.63 3.27
N ARG A 11 -9.12 7.34 3.04
CA ARG A 11 -8.08 8.38 2.89
C ARG A 11 -8.22 9.18 1.61
N ALA A 12 -8.68 8.57 0.52
CA ALA A 12 -8.97 9.28 -0.72
C ALA A 12 -10.10 10.30 -0.51
N ALA A 13 -11.18 9.89 0.17
CA ALA A 13 -12.31 10.77 0.47
C ALA A 13 -11.90 11.92 1.41
N GLU A 14 -11.15 11.65 2.48
CA GLU A 14 -10.67 12.66 3.42
C GLU A 14 -9.76 13.71 2.75
N ARG A 15 -8.96 13.31 1.76
CA ARG A 15 -8.03 14.19 1.05
C ARG A 15 -8.62 14.81 -0.21
N GLY A 16 -9.84 14.44 -0.61
CA GLY A 16 -10.45 14.87 -1.87
C GLY A 16 -9.72 14.35 -3.11
N LEU A 17 -9.04 13.20 -3.02
CA LEU A 17 -8.34 12.57 -4.13
C LEU A 17 -9.25 11.60 -4.87
N SER A 18 -9.31 11.68 -6.19
CA SER A 18 -10.01 10.69 -7.01
C SER A 18 -9.15 9.44 -7.22
N TYR A 19 -9.78 8.30 -7.47
CA TYR A 19 -9.06 7.07 -7.84
C TYR A 19 -8.24 7.25 -9.11
N THR A 20 -8.74 8.02 -10.07
CA THR A 20 -7.98 8.36 -11.30
C THR A 20 -6.71 9.14 -11.01
N ALA A 21 -6.75 10.12 -10.10
CA ALA A 21 -5.55 10.85 -9.70
C ALA A 21 -4.53 9.92 -9.03
N LEU A 22 -4.99 9.03 -8.14
CA LEU A 22 -4.13 8.03 -7.51
C LEU A 22 -3.52 7.06 -8.53
N SER A 23 -4.28 6.63 -9.54
CA SER A 23 -3.77 5.79 -10.63
C SER A 23 -2.65 6.48 -11.42
N ILE A 24 -2.84 7.75 -11.77
CA ILE A 24 -1.83 8.55 -12.49
C ILE A 24 -0.57 8.69 -11.63
N MET A 25 -0.71 9.00 -10.34
CA MET A 25 0.42 9.13 -9.40
C MET A 25 1.17 7.80 -9.21
N ALA A 26 0.48 6.67 -9.33
CA ALA A 26 1.06 5.33 -9.29
C ALA A 26 1.69 4.90 -10.63
N GLY A 27 1.66 5.74 -11.68
CA GLY A 27 2.20 5.40 -13.00
C GLY A 27 1.37 4.34 -13.75
N ARG A 28 0.06 4.26 -13.47
CA ARG A 28 -0.86 3.26 -14.04
C ARG A 28 -2.00 3.91 -14.83
N ASP A 29 -2.72 3.08 -15.58
CA ASP A 29 -3.93 3.48 -16.31
C ASP A 29 -5.01 4.03 -15.36
N LEU A 30 -5.87 4.92 -15.86
CA LEU A 30 -6.80 5.75 -15.07
C LEU A 30 -7.72 4.94 -14.14
N GLU A 31 -8.06 3.71 -14.51
CA GLU A 31 -8.98 2.84 -13.77
C GLU A 31 -8.27 1.94 -12.74
N TYR A 32 -6.93 1.95 -12.64
CA TYR A 32 -6.18 0.98 -11.84
C TYR A 32 -6.60 0.94 -10.37
N VAL A 33 -6.69 2.09 -9.70
CA VAL A 33 -7.07 2.17 -8.29
C VAL A 33 -8.55 1.84 -8.09
N GLU A 34 -9.43 2.27 -9.00
CA GLU A 34 -10.85 1.91 -8.95
C GLU A 34 -11.03 0.39 -9.11
N GLN A 35 -10.30 -0.23 -10.03
CA GLN A 35 -10.29 -1.66 -10.24
C GLN A 35 -9.83 -2.41 -8.98
N TYR A 36 -8.77 -1.92 -8.33
CA TYR A 36 -8.26 -2.50 -7.09
C TYR A 36 -9.29 -2.44 -5.95
N VAL A 37 -9.91 -1.28 -5.77
CA VAL A 37 -10.80 -0.98 -4.65
C VAL A 37 -12.19 -1.57 -4.83
N GLU A 38 -12.77 -1.49 -6.03
CA GLU A 38 -14.15 -1.89 -6.32
C GLU A 38 -14.24 -3.30 -6.92
N ARG A 39 -13.35 -3.63 -7.86
CA ARG A 39 -13.34 -4.96 -8.52
C ARG A 39 -12.45 -5.97 -7.81
N GLY A 40 -11.62 -5.52 -6.86
CA GLY A 40 -10.75 -6.38 -6.08
C GLY A 40 -9.57 -6.96 -6.87
N THR A 41 -9.29 -6.45 -8.07
CA THR A 41 -8.20 -6.92 -8.94
C THR A 41 -7.23 -5.76 -9.25
N PRO A 42 -5.91 -5.97 -9.17
CA PRO A 42 -5.23 -7.18 -8.68
C PRO A 42 -5.54 -7.47 -7.19
N ARG A 43 -5.32 -8.72 -6.74
CA ARG A 43 -5.63 -9.09 -5.34
C ARG A 43 -4.78 -8.34 -4.31
N LYS A 44 -3.58 -7.90 -4.70
CA LYS A 44 -2.62 -7.12 -3.89
C LYS A 44 -2.00 -6.04 -4.76
N LEU A 45 -1.67 -4.90 -4.16
CA LEU A 45 -0.87 -3.88 -4.80
C LEU A 45 0.59 -4.37 -4.92
N PRO A 46 1.21 -4.28 -6.11
CA PRO A 46 2.66 -4.47 -6.24
C PRO A 46 3.40 -3.37 -5.45
N GLU A 47 4.68 -3.60 -5.14
CA GLU A 47 5.43 -2.76 -4.21
C GLU A 47 5.52 -1.30 -4.63
N GLU A 48 5.81 -1.04 -5.90
CA GLU A 48 6.00 0.30 -6.42
C GLU A 48 4.70 1.12 -6.34
N GLU A 49 3.59 0.58 -6.84
CA GLU A 49 2.28 1.26 -6.80
C GLU A 49 1.81 1.42 -5.37
N ARG A 50 2.01 0.41 -4.52
CA ARG A 50 1.63 0.47 -3.11
C ARG A 50 2.35 1.62 -2.41
N ARG A 51 3.65 1.78 -2.64
CA ARG A 51 4.46 2.87 -2.08
C ARG A 51 3.96 4.23 -2.55
N LEU A 52 3.72 4.39 -3.85
CA LEU A 52 3.24 5.65 -4.43
C LEU A 52 1.84 6.02 -3.92
N ILE A 53 0.94 5.06 -3.86
CA ILE A 53 -0.42 5.25 -3.33
C ILE A 53 -0.37 5.58 -1.83
N ALA A 54 0.49 4.91 -1.05
CA ALA A 54 0.68 5.19 0.36
C ALA A 54 1.17 6.63 0.59
N MET A 55 2.15 7.09 -0.21
CA MET A 55 2.66 8.47 -0.17
C MET A 55 1.58 9.49 -0.55
N ALA A 56 0.80 9.23 -1.60
CA ALA A 56 -0.27 10.12 -2.04
C ALA A 56 -1.37 10.29 -0.97
N LEU A 57 -1.67 9.20 -0.26
CA LEU A 57 -2.68 9.13 0.78
C LEU A 57 -2.17 9.52 2.16
N ASP A 58 -0.87 9.77 2.32
CA ASP A 58 -0.20 10.08 3.59
C ASP A 58 -0.46 9.00 4.66
N VAL A 59 -0.25 7.74 4.27
CA VAL A 59 -0.39 6.57 5.15
C VAL A 59 0.82 5.67 5.11
N ASP A 60 1.00 4.89 6.17
CA ASP A 60 2.02 3.84 6.20
C ASP A 60 1.72 2.74 5.17
N GLU A 61 2.74 2.33 4.41
CA GLU A 61 2.64 1.28 3.38
C GLU A 61 2.12 -0.07 3.95
N MET A 62 2.35 -0.35 5.23
CA MET A 62 1.84 -1.53 5.93
C MET A 62 0.31 -1.56 6.01
N LEU A 63 -0.35 -0.40 6.05
CA LEU A 63 -1.80 -0.31 5.99
C LEU A 63 -2.34 -0.72 4.62
N LEU A 64 -1.51 -0.66 3.58
CA LEU A 64 -1.83 -1.09 2.22
C LEU A 64 -1.33 -2.50 1.90
N GLY A 65 -0.92 -3.27 2.92
CA GLY A 65 -0.54 -4.67 2.79
C GLY A 65 0.95 -4.91 2.55
N ALA A 66 1.82 -3.92 2.77
CA ALA A 66 3.25 -4.20 2.89
C ALA A 66 3.49 -5.16 4.05
N ARG A 67 4.35 -6.15 3.82
CA ARG A 67 4.88 -6.99 4.90
C ARG A 67 6.15 -6.33 5.40
N MET A 68 6.29 -6.18 6.71
CA MET A 68 7.59 -5.86 7.29
C MET A 68 8.61 -6.87 6.73
N PRO A 69 9.75 -6.43 6.16
CA PRO A 69 10.82 -7.37 5.86
C PRO A 69 11.16 -8.07 7.17
N TRP A 70 11.22 -9.39 7.14
CA TRP A 70 11.63 -10.17 8.30
C TRP A 70 12.97 -9.62 8.79
N ARG A 71 12.96 -9.04 9.99
CA ARG A 71 14.18 -8.67 10.69
C ARG A 71 14.67 -9.95 11.34
N PRO A 72 15.82 -10.52 10.95
CA PRO A 72 16.46 -11.50 11.80
C PRO A 72 16.58 -10.87 13.18
N VAL A 73 16.04 -11.54 14.19
CA VAL A 73 16.34 -11.16 15.57
C VAL A 73 17.86 -11.20 15.70
N ASP A 74 18.46 -10.14 16.23
CA ASP A 74 19.87 -10.11 16.61
C ASP A 74 20.11 -11.23 17.64
N GLY A 75 20.40 -12.43 17.15
CA GLY A 75 20.54 -13.67 17.92
C GLY A 75 21.69 -14.55 17.44
N ALA A 76 22.61 -13.99 16.65
CA ALA A 76 23.86 -14.65 16.24
C ALA A 76 25.09 -13.99 16.87
N ALA A 77 24.94 -13.46 18.08
CA ALA A 77 26.06 -13.00 18.92
C ALA A 77 26.09 -13.81 20.22
N GLU A 78 26.12 -15.14 20.09
CA GLU A 78 26.64 -16.01 21.14
C GLU A 78 27.69 -16.93 20.51
N HIS A 79 28.94 -16.48 20.53
CA HIS A 79 30.06 -17.41 20.64
C HIS A 79 30.75 -17.12 21.97
N HIS A 80 30.48 -18.03 22.91
CA HIS A 80 31.35 -18.33 24.04
C HIS A 80 32.84 -18.32 23.64
N GLY A 81 33.66 -17.78 24.53
CA GLY A 81 35.12 -17.84 24.49
C GLY A 81 35.70 -16.99 25.61
#